data_AF-A0A0Q9TLJ5-F1
#
_entry.id   AF-A0A0Q9TLJ5-F1
#
_cell.length_a   1.000
_cell.length_b   1.000
_cell.length_c   1.000
_cell.angle_alpha   90.00
_cell.angle_beta   90.00
_cell.angle_gamma   90.00
#
_symmetry.space_group_name_H-M   'P 1'
#
loop_
_entity.id
_entity.type
_entity.pdbx_description
1 polymer ?
#
loop_
_entity_poly.entity_id
_entity_poly.type
_entity_poly.pdbx_seq_one_letter_code
_entity_poly.pdbx_strand_id
1 'polypeptide(L)'
;MPRSSRTARRARPAAALVAALAAAAALATGGAAAAPSAVATDAPHVVQLGDSYSAGNGTGTYEERSCYRSPDNYGWQVAASIDATYTDAACSGGVVADILEPRLLGDASTKTGTYSVDPARHPDQKAEWLRRAQTERLCGVPAQPDFSYTYTFVAGVGVNDLYTGTVSCQLVARPQIDAVTPDTDLVLLTIGGNDIGFSTIVVDCLTLRDPSSCRQSLEAASAKAPKMVQRTKDALRAVVARSGGHAQVYLLSYPFLIDTESYAIPEVAPVYDAGRALNDLQRLGDDLQARGVAELNAEDGTTPYHFVDTVKAAWGGRVHGLDPHVVADNSAAWLVPVGTPGRDVAEFVHPTQAGWDATAGALRVAVTG
;
A
#
# COMPACT_ATOMS: atom_id res chain seq x y z
N MET A 1 8.11 -73.92 -25.07
CA MET A 1 7.50 -74.96 -25.94
C MET A 1 6.64 -75.84 -25.04
N PRO A 2 5.32 -76.01 -25.28
CA PRO A 2 4.71 -76.76 -26.40
C PRO A 2 3.73 -75.89 -27.24
N ARG A 3 3.58 -76.05 -28.58
CA ARG A 3 2.65 -76.92 -29.37
C ARG A 3 1.17 -76.82 -28.92
N SER A 4 0.12 -76.68 -29.74
CA SER A 4 -0.12 -76.61 -31.19
C SER A 4 -1.65 -76.48 -31.42
N SER A 5 -2.11 -75.75 -32.47
CA SER A 5 -3.32 -76.01 -33.33
C SER A 5 -4.76 -75.98 -32.69
N ARG A 6 -5.89 -75.59 -33.33
CA ARG A 6 -6.31 -75.41 -34.73
C ARG A 6 -7.73 -74.74 -34.81
N THR A 7 -7.87 -73.72 -35.66
CA THR A 7 -8.94 -73.41 -36.68
C THR A 7 -10.46 -73.69 -36.49
N ALA A 8 -11.29 -72.70 -36.86
CA ALA A 8 -12.42 -72.77 -37.84
C ALA A 8 -13.02 -71.35 -38.07
N ARG A 9 -12.80 -70.61 -39.19
CA ARG A 9 -13.41 -70.60 -40.55
C ARG A 9 -14.93 -70.43 -40.66
N ARG A 10 -15.37 -69.36 -41.33
CA ARG A 10 -16.43 -69.20 -42.39
C ARG A 10 -16.63 -67.69 -42.66
N ALA A 11 -16.89 -67.14 -43.84
CA ALA A 11 -16.86 -67.53 -45.25
C ALA A 11 -16.90 -66.21 -46.08
N ARG A 12 -16.20 -66.17 -47.23
CA ARG A 12 -16.30 -65.20 -48.35
C ARG A 12 -17.09 -65.90 -49.49
N PRO A 13 -17.60 -65.26 -50.57
CA PRO A 13 -16.98 -64.23 -51.44
C PRO A 13 -18.04 -63.23 -52.04
N ALA A 14 -17.89 -62.41 -53.09
CA ALA A 14 -16.94 -62.25 -54.20
C ALA A 14 -17.14 -60.86 -54.87
N ALA A 15 -16.08 -60.33 -55.49
CA ALA A 15 -16.01 -59.50 -56.73
C ALA A 15 -14.74 -58.64 -56.63
N ALA A 16 -13.61 -58.93 -57.29
CA ALA A 16 -13.34 -58.80 -58.74
C ALA A 16 -13.57 -57.34 -59.19
N LEU A 17 -12.63 -56.56 -59.71
CA LEU A 17 -11.56 -56.81 -60.68
C LEU A 17 -10.49 -55.69 -60.56
N VAL A 18 -9.27 -55.98 -60.99
CA VAL A 18 -8.14 -55.03 -61.12
C VAL A 18 -8.25 -54.27 -62.45
N ALA A 19 -8.03 -52.95 -62.42
CA ALA A 19 -7.54 -52.18 -63.58
C ALA A 19 -6.74 -50.96 -63.09
N ALA A 20 -5.65 -50.69 -63.80
CA ALA A 20 -4.51 -49.90 -63.38
C ALA A 20 -4.52 -48.44 -63.89
N LEU A 21 -3.57 -47.66 -63.33
CA LEU A 21 -2.89 -46.48 -63.89
C LEU A 21 -3.69 -45.17 -64.02
N ALA A 22 -3.31 -44.17 -63.21
CA ALA A 22 -2.69 -42.92 -63.69
C ALA A 22 -2.35 -41.99 -62.51
N ALA A 23 -1.21 -41.33 -62.62
CA ALA A 23 -0.65 -40.40 -61.65
C ALA A 23 -1.50 -39.12 -61.50
N ALA A 24 -1.60 -38.61 -60.27
CA ALA A 24 -1.91 -37.21 -59.98
C ALA A 24 -1.05 -36.74 -58.81
N ALA A 25 -0.34 -35.63 -59.04
CA ALA A 25 0.50 -34.96 -58.07
C ALA A 25 -0.30 -34.56 -56.82
N ALA A 26 0.10 -35.04 -55.65
CA ALA A 26 -0.39 -34.51 -54.39
C ALA A 26 0.40 -33.23 -54.08
N LEU A 27 -0.28 -32.08 -54.14
CA LEU A 27 0.22 -30.87 -53.51
C LEU A 27 0.40 -31.15 -52.01
N ALA A 28 1.62 -31.01 -51.53
CA ALA A 28 1.89 -30.97 -50.10
C ALA A 28 1.26 -29.68 -49.52
N THR A 29 0.07 -29.79 -48.94
CA THR A 29 -0.42 -28.78 -48.00
C THR A 29 0.33 -28.99 -46.69
N GLY A 30 1.45 -28.30 -46.54
CA GLY A 30 2.14 -28.14 -45.27
C GLY A 30 1.25 -27.41 -44.28
N GLY A 31 0.45 -28.16 -43.53
CA GLY A 31 -0.20 -27.66 -42.32
C GLY A 31 0.85 -27.59 -41.23
N ALA A 32 1.49 -26.43 -41.08
CA ALA A 32 2.19 -26.11 -39.85
C ALA A 32 1.13 -26.05 -38.74
N ALA A 33 1.07 -27.09 -37.90
CA ALA A 33 0.38 -26.99 -36.64
C ALA A 33 1.14 -25.93 -35.83
N ALA A 34 0.61 -24.71 -35.79
CA ALA A 34 1.06 -23.70 -34.86
C ALA A 34 0.85 -24.29 -33.46
N ALA A 35 1.94 -24.59 -32.76
CA ALA A 35 1.88 -24.72 -31.32
C ALA A 35 1.23 -23.43 -30.78
N PRO A 36 0.32 -23.50 -29.80
CA PRO A 36 -0.14 -22.29 -29.16
C PRO A 36 1.10 -21.57 -28.65
N SER A 37 1.36 -20.37 -29.17
CA SER A 37 2.29 -19.46 -28.52
C SER A 37 1.78 -19.32 -27.11
N ALA A 38 2.52 -19.82 -26.13
CA ALA A 38 2.34 -19.36 -24.77
C ALA A 38 2.55 -17.85 -24.84
N VAL A 39 1.46 -17.10 -24.77
CA VAL A 39 1.53 -15.69 -24.41
C VAL A 39 2.22 -15.74 -23.06
N ALA A 40 3.45 -15.25 -22.97
CA ALA A 40 4.02 -14.91 -21.70
C ALA A 40 3.05 -13.88 -21.13
N THR A 41 2.18 -14.29 -20.21
CA THR A 41 1.49 -13.34 -19.38
C THR A 41 2.58 -12.76 -18.52
N ASP A 42 2.98 -11.52 -18.81
CA ASP A 42 3.89 -10.81 -17.92
C ASP A 42 3.32 -10.88 -16.50
N ALA A 43 4.20 -11.08 -15.53
CA ALA A 43 3.83 -11.12 -14.12
C ALA A 43 3.03 -9.83 -13.79
N PRO A 44 1.87 -9.93 -13.11
CA PRO A 44 1.08 -8.74 -12.81
C PRO A 44 1.91 -7.69 -12.08
N HIS A 45 1.64 -6.41 -12.30
CA HIS A 45 2.29 -5.34 -11.55
C HIS A 45 1.39 -4.80 -10.44
N VAL A 46 1.82 -5.00 -9.20
CA VAL A 46 1.15 -4.48 -8.00
C VAL A 46 1.82 -3.21 -7.50
N VAL A 47 1.01 -2.19 -7.25
CA VAL A 47 1.43 -0.95 -6.59
C VAL A 47 0.71 -0.81 -5.26
N GLN A 48 1.46 -0.71 -4.17
CA GLN A 48 0.95 -0.40 -2.84
C GLN A 48 1.03 1.10 -2.62
N LEU A 49 -0.11 1.73 -2.37
CA LEU A 49 -0.24 3.11 -1.92
C LEU A 49 -0.81 3.11 -0.50
N GLY A 50 -0.97 4.29 0.10
CA GLY A 50 -1.70 4.48 1.34
C GLY A 50 -0.88 5.02 2.49
N ASP A 51 -1.37 4.77 3.69
CA ASP A 51 -0.82 5.26 4.94
C ASP A 51 -0.03 4.19 5.73
N SER A 52 0.11 4.37 7.04
CA SER A 52 0.85 3.46 7.91
C SER A 52 0.27 2.06 8.00
N TYR A 53 -1.03 1.89 7.77
CA TYR A 53 -1.69 0.59 7.69
C TYR A 53 -1.51 -0.09 6.33
N SER A 54 -0.84 0.58 5.37
CA SER A 54 -0.33 0.00 4.13
C SER A 54 1.19 -0.16 4.15
N ALA A 55 1.91 0.79 4.73
CA ALA A 55 3.38 0.84 4.69
C ALA A 55 4.05 -0.34 5.42
N GLY A 56 3.57 -0.69 6.61
CA GLY A 56 4.15 -1.78 7.38
C GLY A 56 4.47 -1.47 8.83
N ASN A 57 3.97 -0.36 9.38
CA ASN A 57 4.14 -0.04 10.80
C ASN A 57 3.73 -1.23 11.68
N GLY A 58 4.57 -1.61 12.63
CA GLY A 58 4.31 -2.69 13.57
C GLY A 58 4.74 -4.09 13.12
N THR A 59 5.19 -4.27 11.88
CA THR A 59 5.82 -5.54 11.40
C THR A 59 7.10 -5.88 12.18
N GLY A 60 7.90 -4.87 12.53
CA GLY A 60 9.20 -5.03 13.18
C GLY A 60 10.39 -5.15 12.22
N THR A 61 10.12 -5.17 10.90
CA THR A 61 11.09 -5.27 9.81
C THR A 61 10.84 -4.14 8.82
N TYR A 62 11.88 -3.37 8.48
CA TYR A 62 11.72 -2.18 7.66
C TYR A 62 12.87 -2.04 6.67
N GLU A 63 12.56 -1.73 5.42
CA GLU A 63 13.55 -1.32 4.41
C GLU A 63 14.08 0.09 4.71
N GLU A 64 13.19 0.94 5.22
CA GLU A 64 13.46 2.31 5.61
C GLU A 64 12.47 2.76 6.70
N ARG A 65 12.82 3.80 7.47
CA ARG A 65 12.01 4.26 8.63
C ARG A 65 11.46 5.68 8.50
N SER A 66 11.63 6.34 7.35
CA SER A 66 11.00 7.64 7.07
C SER A 66 9.51 7.47 6.72
N CYS A 67 9.16 6.43 5.96
CA CYS A 67 7.78 6.01 5.68
C CYS A 67 7.39 4.71 6.39
N TYR A 68 8.32 4.02 7.07
CA TYR A 68 8.11 2.71 7.73
C TYR A 68 7.66 1.63 6.74
N ARG A 69 8.20 1.65 5.51
CA ARG A 69 7.93 0.60 4.53
C ARG A 69 8.57 -0.72 4.96
N SER A 70 7.74 -1.75 5.04
CA SER A 70 8.12 -3.10 5.43
C SER A 70 8.01 -4.06 4.27
N PRO A 71 8.97 -5.00 4.11
CA PRO A 71 8.82 -6.09 3.15
C PRO A 71 7.77 -7.12 3.60
N ASP A 72 7.19 -7.00 4.79
CA ASP A 72 6.24 -7.99 5.35
C ASP A 72 4.80 -7.45 5.45
N ASN A 73 4.52 -6.30 4.82
CA ASN A 73 3.18 -5.72 4.78
C ASN A 73 2.20 -6.55 3.92
N TYR A 74 0.90 -6.27 4.03
CA TYR A 74 -0.12 -7.09 3.37
C TYR A 74 0.02 -7.09 1.84
N GLY A 75 0.49 -5.98 1.26
CA GLY A 75 0.57 -5.79 -0.19
C GLY A 75 1.64 -6.67 -0.79
N TRP A 76 2.82 -6.68 -0.17
CA TRP A 76 3.91 -7.58 -0.55
C TRP A 76 3.50 -9.04 -0.44
N GLN A 77 2.84 -9.43 0.67
CA GLN A 77 2.41 -10.82 0.87
C GLN A 77 1.44 -11.30 -0.22
N VAL A 78 0.51 -10.44 -0.65
CA VAL A 78 -0.43 -10.78 -1.74
C VAL A 78 0.29 -10.81 -3.08
N ALA A 79 1.12 -9.82 -3.40
CA ALA A 79 1.90 -9.79 -4.65
C ALA A 79 2.76 -11.04 -4.81
N ALA A 80 3.48 -11.44 -3.74
CA ALA A 80 4.27 -12.66 -3.73
C ALA A 80 3.43 -13.93 -3.96
N SER A 81 2.20 -13.97 -3.46
CA SER A 81 1.32 -15.14 -3.60
C SER A 81 0.78 -15.35 -5.02
N ILE A 82 0.82 -14.32 -5.86
CA ILE A 82 0.37 -14.35 -7.26
C ILE A 82 1.53 -14.18 -8.26
N ASP A 83 2.77 -14.32 -7.79
CA ASP A 83 4.00 -14.15 -8.59
C ASP A 83 4.06 -12.81 -9.33
N ALA A 84 3.63 -11.74 -8.66
CA ALA A 84 3.59 -10.38 -9.21
C ALA A 84 4.84 -9.57 -8.88
N THR A 85 5.13 -8.59 -9.74
CA THR A 85 6.07 -7.53 -9.40
C THR A 85 5.42 -6.54 -8.42
N TYR A 86 6.22 -5.91 -7.57
CA TYR A 86 5.71 -5.10 -6.46
C TYR A 86 6.47 -3.78 -6.32
N THR A 87 5.71 -2.68 -6.27
CA THR A 87 6.23 -1.34 -5.94
C THR A 87 5.50 -0.79 -4.72
N ASP A 88 6.24 -0.46 -3.67
CA ASP A 88 5.67 0.15 -2.46
C ASP A 88 5.94 1.66 -2.41
N ALA A 89 4.85 2.44 -2.47
CA ALA A 89 4.86 3.89 -2.29
C ALA A 89 4.05 4.34 -1.06
N ALA A 90 3.49 3.40 -0.27
CA ALA A 90 2.77 3.73 0.95
C ALA A 90 3.67 4.46 1.95
N CYS A 91 3.08 5.30 2.80
CA CYS A 91 3.89 6.09 3.72
C CYS A 91 3.19 6.38 5.05
N SER A 92 3.87 6.04 6.14
CA SER A 92 3.42 6.28 7.51
C SER A 92 2.99 7.74 7.75
N GLY A 93 1.79 7.90 8.32
CA GLY A 93 1.16 9.21 8.54
C GLY A 93 0.59 9.87 7.28
N GLY A 94 0.51 9.15 6.15
CA GLY A 94 -0.03 9.67 4.90
C GLY A 94 -1.51 10.04 4.98
N VAL A 95 -1.88 11.14 4.36
CA VAL A 95 -3.27 11.57 4.13
C VAL A 95 -3.64 11.38 2.66
N VAL A 96 -4.93 11.47 2.33
CA VAL A 96 -5.42 11.30 0.94
C VAL A 96 -4.72 12.25 -0.04
N ALA A 97 -4.37 13.47 0.38
CA ALA A 97 -3.67 14.42 -0.47
C ALA A 97 -2.28 13.92 -0.91
N ASP A 98 -1.58 13.14 -0.07
CA ASP A 98 -0.24 12.63 -0.37
C ASP A 98 -0.24 11.60 -1.51
N ILE A 99 -1.41 11.04 -1.85
CA ILE A 99 -1.54 10.24 -3.07
C ILE A 99 -1.20 11.09 -4.30
N LEU A 100 -1.65 12.34 -4.33
CA LEU A 100 -1.54 13.23 -5.50
C LEU A 100 -0.47 14.33 -5.35
N GLU A 101 0.01 14.55 -4.13
CA GLU A 101 0.90 15.66 -3.78
C GLU A 101 2.17 15.16 -3.08
N PRO A 102 3.32 15.84 -3.27
CA PRO A 102 4.54 15.50 -2.55
C PRO A 102 4.43 15.83 -1.06
N ARG A 103 5.09 15.02 -0.23
CA ARG A 103 5.03 15.16 1.24
C ARG A 103 6.40 15.40 1.85
N LEU A 104 6.50 16.38 2.73
CA LEU A 104 7.70 16.58 3.55
C LEU A 104 7.79 15.47 4.60
N LEU A 105 8.96 14.83 4.71
CA LEU A 105 9.22 13.74 5.66
C LEU A 105 10.14 14.21 6.77
N GLY A 106 9.66 14.08 8.01
CA GLY A 106 10.42 14.44 9.20
C GLY A 106 10.86 15.91 9.23
N ASP A 107 11.72 16.22 10.21
CA ASP A 107 12.26 17.57 10.38
C ASP A 107 13.42 17.83 9.43
N ALA A 108 13.52 19.06 8.94
CA ALA A 108 14.66 19.49 8.17
C ALA A 108 15.95 19.46 9.01
N SER A 109 17.06 19.05 8.39
CA SER A 109 18.38 19.04 9.04
C SER A 109 19.33 20.02 8.38
N THR A 110 20.17 20.68 9.17
CA THR A 110 21.17 21.62 8.64
C THR A 110 22.46 20.90 8.28
N LYS A 111 23.00 21.18 7.10
CA LYS A 111 24.30 20.66 6.63
C LYS A 111 25.18 21.80 6.14
N THR A 112 26.47 21.73 6.47
CA THR A 112 27.47 22.72 6.08
C THR A 112 28.58 22.03 5.30
N GLY A 113 29.05 22.67 4.25
CA GLY A 113 30.15 22.18 3.41
C GLY A 113 31.01 23.32 2.90
N THR A 114 32.27 23.04 2.61
CA THR A 114 33.22 23.99 2.04
C THR A 114 33.72 23.47 0.69
N TYR A 115 33.57 24.29 -0.35
CA TYR A 115 34.03 23.96 -1.70
C TYR A 115 34.99 25.03 -2.21
N SER A 116 35.93 24.62 -3.06
CA SER A 116 36.74 25.59 -3.79
C SER A 116 35.93 26.19 -4.94
N VAL A 117 35.63 27.47 -4.86
CA VAL A 117 34.82 28.25 -5.80
C VAL A 117 35.60 29.51 -6.20
N ASP A 118 36.31 29.42 -7.32
CA ASP A 118 37.04 30.54 -7.93
C ASP A 118 36.07 31.71 -8.23
N PRO A 119 36.20 32.86 -7.55
CA PRO A 119 35.29 34.00 -7.73
C PRO A 119 35.37 34.61 -9.14
N ALA A 120 36.51 34.48 -9.84
CA ALA A 120 36.67 35.02 -11.18
C ALA A 120 35.94 34.18 -12.23
N ARG A 121 35.87 32.86 -12.03
CA ARG A 121 35.11 31.95 -12.91
C ARG A 121 33.64 31.86 -12.52
N HIS A 122 33.31 32.04 -11.24
CA HIS A 122 31.97 31.88 -10.70
C HIS A 122 31.56 33.10 -9.86
N PRO A 123 31.10 34.20 -10.49
CA PRO A 123 30.68 35.40 -9.78
C PRO A 123 29.53 35.16 -8.79
N ASP A 124 28.61 34.24 -9.12
CA ASP A 124 27.61 33.73 -8.18
C ASP A 124 28.16 32.49 -7.45
N GLN A 125 29.00 32.76 -6.45
CA GLN A 125 29.63 31.70 -5.66
C GLN A 125 28.61 30.84 -4.91
N LYS A 126 27.47 31.44 -4.49
CA LYS A 126 26.38 30.72 -3.81
C LYS A 126 25.75 29.68 -4.75
N ALA A 127 25.43 30.06 -5.98
CA ALA A 127 24.85 29.14 -6.95
C ALA A 127 25.82 28.01 -7.34
N GLU A 128 27.10 28.34 -7.52
CA GLU A 128 28.15 27.34 -7.74
C GLU A 128 28.28 26.36 -6.57
N TRP A 129 28.35 26.90 -5.34
CA TRP A 129 28.43 26.10 -4.13
C TRP A 129 27.21 25.20 -3.97
N LEU A 130 25.99 25.70 -4.22
CA LEU A 130 24.76 24.92 -4.10
C LEU A 130 24.71 23.78 -5.12
N ARG A 131 25.13 24.04 -6.36
CA ARG A 131 25.22 23.00 -7.39
C ARG A 131 26.18 21.88 -6.97
N ARG A 132 27.34 22.24 -6.40
CA ARG A 132 28.29 21.24 -5.87
C ARG A 132 27.72 20.49 -4.68
N ALA A 133 27.08 21.18 -3.75
CA ALA A 133 26.39 20.55 -2.61
C ALA A 133 25.36 19.51 -3.09
N GLN A 134 24.63 19.79 -4.16
CA GLN A 134 23.68 18.85 -4.75
C GLN A 134 24.37 17.68 -5.47
N THR A 135 25.38 17.97 -6.31
CA THR A 135 26.16 16.94 -7.03
C THR A 135 26.87 15.98 -6.07
N GLU A 136 27.45 16.50 -4.99
CA GLU A 136 28.11 15.71 -3.95
C GLU A 136 27.13 15.16 -2.90
N ARG A 137 25.82 15.41 -3.05
CA ARG A 137 24.75 14.92 -2.17
C ARG A 137 25.00 15.27 -0.70
N LEU A 138 25.26 16.54 -0.41
CA LEU A 138 25.52 17.05 0.95
C LEU A 138 24.39 16.74 1.95
N CYS A 139 23.14 16.69 1.49
CA CYS A 139 21.99 16.27 2.32
C CYS A 139 21.89 14.76 2.55
N GLY A 140 22.74 13.96 1.90
CA GLY A 140 22.72 12.50 1.92
C GLY A 140 22.09 11.89 0.67
N VAL A 141 22.12 10.56 0.63
CA VAL A 141 21.43 9.74 -0.38
C VAL A 141 20.08 9.34 0.22
N PRO A 142 18.95 9.63 -0.45
CA PRO A 142 17.65 9.18 0.02
C PRO A 142 17.59 7.64 0.08
N ALA A 143 16.89 7.10 1.09
CA ALA A 143 16.80 5.65 1.31
C ALA A 143 15.93 4.93 0.26
N GLN A 144 15.06 5.66 -0.44
CA GLN A 144 14.13 5.14 -1.44
C GLN A 144 14.18 5.96 -2.73
N PRO A 145 13.89 5.37 -3.89
CA PRO A 145 13.99 6.04 -5.19
C PRO A 145 12.94 7.13 -5.39
N ASP A 146 11.84 7.09 -4.65
CA ASP A 146 10.80 8.11 -4.64
C ASP A 146 11.02 9.22 -3.60
N PHE A 147 12.15 9.19 -2.89
CA PHE A 147 12.54 10.24 -1.98
C PHE A 147 13.58 11.18 -2.60
N SER A 148 13.54 12.44 -2.19
CA SER A 148 14.53 13.44 -2.57
C SER A 148 14.76 14.44 -1.44
N TYR A 149 15.89 15.15 -1.48
CA TYR A 149 16.14 16.26 -0.56
C TYR A 149 15.92 17.59 -1.27
N THR A 150 15.12 18.46 -0.67
CA THR A 150 15.08 19.88 -1.02
C THR A 150 16.22 20.59 -0.29
N TYR A 151 17.01 21.37 -1.03
CA TYR A 151 18.13 22.14 -0.51
C TYR A 151 17.73 23.62 -0.39
N THR A 152 17.54 24.11 0.83
CA THR A 152 17.26 25.53 1.07
C THR A 152 18.52 26.19 1.63
N PHE A 153 19.14 27.09 0.87
CA PHE A 153 20.34 27.80 1.33
C PHE A 153 20.03 28.69 2.53
N VAL A 154 20.81 28.55 3.60
CA VAL A 154 20.62 29.29 4.86
C VAL A 154 21.62 30.44 4.96
N ALA A 155 22.90 30.14 4.84
CA ALA A 155 23.99 31.11 5.00
C ALA A 155 25.25 30.62 4.28
N GLY A 156 26.17 31.54 3.99
CA GLY A 156 27.49 31.18 3.51
C GLY A 156 28.47 32.34 3.54
N VAL A 157 29.75 32.00 3.50
CA VAL A 157 30.87 32.94 3.53
C VAL A 157 31.97 32.48 2.56
N GLY A 158 32.45 33.41 1.75
CA GLY A 158 33.60 33.21 0.87
C GLY A 158 34.87 33.78 1.48
N VAL A 159 35.98 33.05 1.41
CA VAL A 159 37.32 33.52 1.76
C VAL A 159 38.29 33.04 0.67
N ASN A 160 38.79 33.97 -0.14
CA ASN A 160 39.57 33.66 -1.35
C ASN A 160 38.77 32.71 -2.26
N ASP A 161 39.39 31.60 -2.67
CA ASP A 161 38.78 30.58 -3.52
C ASP A 161 37.99 29.53 -2.73
N LEU A 162 37.75 29.72 -1.43
CA LEU A 162 36.94 28.83 -0.62
C LEU A 162 35.59 29.46 -0.32
N TYR A 163 34.52 28.68 -0.50
CA TYR A 163 33.18 29.08 -0.10
C TYR A 163 32.60 28.04 0.86
N THR A 164 32.28 28.47 2.07
CA THR A 164 31.60 27.65 3.08
C THR A 164 30.13 28.03 3.10
N GLY A 165 29.25 27.08 2.79
CA GLY A 165 27.81 27.28 2.76
C GLY A 165 27.09 26.32 3.68
N THR A 166 25.88 26.70 4.08
CA THR A 166 24.99 25.93 4.93
C THR A 166 23.62 25.85 4.26
N VAL A 167 23.06 24.63 4.21
CA VAL A 167 21.72 24.34 3.68
C VAL A 167 20.85 23.68 4.74
N SER A 168 19.55 23.97 4.68
CA SER A 168 18.51 23.19 5.32
C SER A 168 18.07 22.10 4.32
N CYS A 169 18.21 20.85 4.75
CA CYS A 169 17.92 19.64 4.01
C CYS A 169 16.58 19.08 4.48
N GLN A 170 15.54 19.22 3.65
CA GLN A 170 14.22 18.65 3.92
C GLN A 170 14.04 17.40 3.07
N LEU A 171 13.82 16.24 3.69
CA LEU A 171 13.45 15.02 2.96
C LEU A 171 12.01 15.17 2.45
N VAL A 172 11.76 14.73 1.22
CA VAL A 172 10.48 14.82 0.52
C VAL A 172 10.19 13.49 -0.17
N ALA A 173 9.01 12.92 0.08
CA ALA A 173 8.44 11.86 -0.75
C ALA A 173 7.70 12.48 -1.94
N ARG A 174 7.85 11.88 -3.12
CA ARG A 174 7.02 12.20 -4.30
C ARG A 174 5.54 11.84 -4.04
N PRO A 175 4.60 12.39 -4.83
CA PRO A 175 3.23 11.89 -4.86
C PRO A 175 3.21 10.36 -5.01
N GLN A 176 2.44 9.65 -4.19
CA GLN A 176 2.44 8.19 -4.25
C GLN A 176 1.93 7.67 -5.60
N ILE A 177 1.02 8.41 -6.25
CA ILE A 177 0.51 8.11 -7.58
C ILE A 177 1.62 8.02 -8.64
N ASP A 178 2.81 8.60 -8.40
CA ASP A 178 3.93 8.48 -9.33
C ASP A 178 4.44 7.04 -9.52
N ALA A 179 4.15 6.14 -8.56
CA ALA A 179 4.46 4.72 -8.66
C ALA A 179 3.51 3.95 -9.60
N VAL A 180 2.32 4.49 -9.89
CA VAL A 180 1.36 3.89 -10.82
C VAL A 180 1.81 4.16 -12.25
N THR A 181 1.83 3.14 -13.09
CA THR A 181 2.21 3.22 -14.51
C THR A 181 1.10 2.66 -15.39
N PRO A 182 1.15 2.88 -16.71
CA PRO A 182 0.26 2.21 -17.65
C PRO A 182 0.40 0.68 -17.73
N ASP A 183 1.30 0.07 -16.96
CA ASP A 183 1.44 -1.40 -16.86
C ASP A 183 0.94 -1.91 -15.50
N THR A 184 0.41 -1.04 -14.63
CA THR A 184 -0.07 -1.41 -13.29
C THR A 184 -1.41 -2.14 -13.37
N ASP A 185 -1.44 -3.39 -12.92
CA ASP A 185 -2.65 -4.23 -12.90
C ASP A 185 -3.45 -4.08 -11.60
N LEU A 186 -2.77 -3.98 -10.46
CA LEU A 186 -3.39 -3.91 -9.14
C LEU A 186 -2.87 -2.72 -8.34
N VAL A 187 -3.77 -1.97 -7.73
CA VAL A 187 -3.43 -0.94 -6.74
C VAL A 187 -4.08 -1.27 -5.41
N LEU A 188 -3.28 -1.29 -4.35
CA LEU A 188 -3.70 -1.70 -3.01
C LEU A 188 -3.49 -0.55 -2.04
N LEU A 189 -4.48 -0.22 -1.20
CA LEU A 189 -4.31 0.86 -0.22
C LEU A 189 -5.29 0.84 0.97
N THR A 190 -4.80 1.33 2.09
CA THR A 190 -5.56 1.96 3.19
C THR A 190 -5.26 3.46 3.20
N ILE A 191 -6.28 4.30 3.29
CA ILE A 191 -6.06 5.75 3.43
C ILE A 191 -7.23 6.41 4.18
N GLY A 192 -7.00 7.60 4.72
CA GLY A 192 -8.05 8.47 5.29
C GLY A 192 -8.14 8.51 6.81
N GLY A 193 -7.49 7.60 7.55
CA GLY A 193 -7.45 7.67 9.02
C GLY A 193 -6.79 8.96 9.51
N ASN A 194 -5.68 9.35 8.88
CA ASN A 194 -4.96 10.58 9.22
C ASN A 194 -5.77 11.84 8.88
N ASP A 195 -6.56 11.82 7.79
CA ASP A 195 -7.41 12.94 7.37
C ASP A 195 -8.50 13.32 8.39
N ILE A 196 -9.03 12.33 9.10
CA ILE A 196 -10.05 12.55 10.14
C ILE A 196 -9.42 12.84 11.51
N GLY A 197 -8.11 12.68 11.66
CA GLY A 197 -7.38 12.91 12.92
C GLY A 197 -7.38 11.71 13.85
N PHE A 198 -7.34 10.49 13.31
CA PHE A 198 -7.46 9.27 14.11
C PHE A 198 -6.33 9.10 15.15
N SER A 199 -5.12 9.59 14.86
CA SER A 199 -4.01 9.59 15.83
C SER A 199 -4.33 10.42 17.08
N THR A 200 -5.05 11.53 16.95
CA THR A 200 -5.53 12.32 18.09
C THR A 200 -6.55 11.56 18.92
N ILE A 201 -7.44 10.79 18.28
CA ILE A 201 -8.43 9.94 18.98
C ILE A 201 -7.71 8.90 19.84
N VAL A 202 -6.66 8.27 19.32
CA VAL A 202 -5.85 7.29 20.08
C VAL A 202 -5.25 7.94 21.32
N VAL A 203 -4.69 9.14 21.18
CA VAL A 203 -4.12 9.90 22.30
C VAL A 203 -5.21 10.25 23.32
N ASP A 204 -6.29 10.89 22.89
CA ASP A 204 -7.33 11.40 23.80
C ASP A 204 -8.11 10.28 24.49
N CYS A 205 -8.49 9.23 23.75
CA CYS A 205 -9.38 8.17 24.22
C CYS A 205 -8.65 7.00 24.90
N LEU A 206 -7.47 6.61 24.41
CA LEU A 206 -6.77 5.41 24.90
C LEU A 206 -5.53 5.72 25.74
N THR A 207 -4.87 6.86 25.52
CA THR A 207 -3.66 7.23 26.27
C THR A 207 -4.01 8.13 27.46
N LEU A 208 -4.57 9.31 27.19
CA LEU A 208 -4.98 10.28 28.20
C LEU A 208 -6.29 9.88 28.88
N ARG A 209 -7.18 9.19 28.16
CA ARG A 209 -8.51 8.76 28.62
C ARG A 209 -9.33 9.93 29.19
N ASP A 210 -9.19 11.11 28.59
CA ASP A 210 -9.94 12.29 28.98
C ASP A 210 -11.30 12.32 28.24
N PRO A 211 -12.43 12.27 28.94
CA PRO A 211 -13.75 12.12 28.31
C PRO A 211 -14.14 13.30 27.42
N SER A 212 -13.67 14.51 27.73
CA SER A 212 -14.04 15.72 26.99
C SER A 212 -13.32 15.78 25.65
N SER A 213 -11.99 15.66 25.67
CA SER A 213 -11.16 15.64 24.46
C SER A 213 -11.47 14.42 23.59
N CYS A 214 -11.65 13.23 24.19
CA CYS A 214 -12.01 12.03 23.45
C CYS A 214 -13.34 12.19 22.69
N ARG A 215 -14.36 12.73 23.35
CA ARG A 215 -15.64 13.04 22.69
C ARG A 215 -15.44 14.03 21.53
N GLN A 216 -14.72 15.11 21.77
CA GLN A 216 -14.47 16.14 20.76
C GLN A 216 -13.73 15.59 19.54
N SER A 217 -12.70 14.76 19.73
CA SER A 217 -11.94 14.18 18.62
C SER A 217 -12.77 13.17 17.82
N LEU A 218 -13.58 12.33 18.48
CA LEU A 218 -14.50 11.40 17.81
C LEU A 218 -15.61 12.12 17.00
N GLU A 219 -16.23 13.17 17.57
CA GLU A 219 -17.23 13.98 16.88
C GLU A 219 -16.63 14.73 15.69
N ALA A 220 -15.45 15.34 15.87
CA ALA A 220 -14.73 16.02 14.80
C ALA A 220 -14.34 15.07 13.65
N ALA A 221 -13.90 13.85 13.98
CA ALA A 221 -13.56 12.84 12.99
C ALA A 221 -14.80 12.38 12.20
N SER A 222 -15.92 12.14 12.89
CA SER A 222 -17.20 11.80 12.27
C SER A 222 -17.66 12.89 11.28
N ALA A 223 -17.51 14.16 11.65
CA ALA A 223 -17.86 15.29 10.80
C ALA A 223 -16.94 15.43 9.56
N LYS A 224 -15.67 15.01 9.66
CA LYS A 224 -14.71 15.06 8.54
C LYS A 224 -14.86 13.89 7.57
N ALA A 225 -15.45 12.77 8.00
CA ALA A 225 -15.49 11.52 7.23
C ALA A 225 -16.10 11.68 5.82
N PRO A 226 -17.23 12.39 5.60
CA PRO A 226 -17.78 12.57 4.25
C PRO A 226 -16.81 13.28 3.28
N LYS A 227 -16.12 14.33 3.75
CA LYS A 227 -15.14 15.06 2.93
C LYS A 227 -13.87 14.22 2.67
N MET A 228 -13.48 13.38 3.62
CA MET A 228 -12.38 12.41 3.41
C MET A 228 -12.75 11.42 2.31
N VAL A 229 -13.97 10.87 2.31
CA VAL A 229 -14.42 9.94 1.26
C VAL A 229 -14.47 10.62 -0.10
N GLN A 230 -14.97 11.86 -0.20
CA GLN A 230 -14.95 12.58 -1.47
C GLN A 230 -13.53 12.74 -2.04
N ARG A 231 -12.57 13.14 -1.21
CA ARG A 231 -11.16 13.24 -1.64
C ARG A 231 -10.59 11.88 -2.03
N THR A 232 -10.98 10.82 -1.32
CA THR A 232 -10.55 9.46 -1.64
C THR A 232 -11.07 9.07 -3.02
N LYS A 233 -12.35 9.33 -3.33
CA LYS A 233 -12.93 9.10 -4.66
C LYS A 233 -12.11 9.81 -5.75
N ASP A 234 -11.78 11.08 -5.55
CA ASP A 234 -11.01 11.86 -6.51
C ASP A 234 -9.59 11.29 -6.73
N ALA A 235 -8.94 10.85 -5.66
CA ALA A 235 -7.64 10.17 -5.74
C ALA A 235 -7.71 8.82 -6.48
N LEU A 236 -8.74 8.00 -6.20
CA LEU A 236 -8.90 6.70 -6.89
C LEU A 236 -9.16 6.88 -8.39
N ARG A 237 -9.96 7.88 -8.79
CA ARG A 237 -10.15 8.21 -10.22
C ARG A 237 -8.83 8.58 -10.89
N ALA A 238 -8.00 9.38 -10.23
CA ALA A 238 -6.69 9.76 -10.75
C ALA A 238 -5.76 8.53 -10.89
N VAL A 239 -5.79 7.61 -9.93
CA VAL A 239 -5.02 6.35 -9.97
C VAL A 239 -5.42 5.51 -11.18
N VAL A 240 -6.72 5.23 -11.37
CA VAL A 240 -7.22 4.45 -12.52
C VAL A 240 -6.92 5.16 -13.84
N ALA A 241 -7.10 6.48 -13.91
CA ALA A 241 -6.76 7.26 -15.10
C ALA A 241 -5.27 7.15 -15.44
N ARG A 242 -4.39 7.21 -14.43
CA ARG A 242 -2.94 7.10 -14.63
C ARG A 242 -2.51 5.71 -15.09
N SER A 243 -3.19 4.67 -14.64
CA SER A 243 -2.96 3.31 -15.13
C SER A 243 -3.48 3.08 -16.55
N GLY A 244 -4.10 4.06 -17.21
CA GLY A 244 -4.74 3.84 -18.51
C GLY A 244 -6.07 3.08 -18.41
N GLY A 245 -6.68 3.02 -17.22
CA GLY A 245 -8.06 2.58 -17.02
C GLY A 245 -8.29 1.09 -16.75
N HIS A 246 -7.23 0.28 -16.68
CA HIS A 246 -7.37 -1.18 -16.49
C HIS A 246 -7.05 -1.67 -15.07
N ALA A 247 -6.36 -0.88 -14.26
CA ALA A 247 -5.96 -1.31 -12.92
C ALA A 247 -7.19 -1.60 -12.05
N GLN A 248 -7.15 -2.70 -11.31
CA GLN A 248 -8.09 -2.96 -10.23
C GLN A 248 -7.57 -2.33 -8.94
N VAL A 249 -8.39 -1.50 -8.31
CA VAL A 249 -8.03 -0.75 -7.11
C VAL A 249 -8.76 -1.33 -5.91
N TYR A 250 -8.01 -1.83 -4.93
CA TYR A 250 -8.53 -2.41 -3.70
C TYR A 250 -8.28 -1.45 -2.54
N LEU A 251 -9.35 -0.78 -2.08
CA LEU A 251 -9.36 0.03 -0.87
C LEU A 251 -9.76 -0.85 0.32
N LEU A 252 -8.86 -1.03 1.28
CA LEU A 252 -9.09 -1.89 2.44
C LEU A 252 -9.67 -1.12 3.61
N SER A 253 -10.59 -1.76 4.34
CA SER A 253 -11.02 -1.30 5.67
C SER A 253 -9.91 -1.51 6.72
N TYR A 254 -9.96 -0.75 7.80
CA TYR A 254 -9.10 -0.94 8.98
C TYR A 254 -9.70 -2.00 9.92
N PRO A 255 -8.90 -2.71 10.74
CA PRO A 255 -9.43 -3.60 11.79
C PRO A 255 -10.11 -2.78 12.90
N PHE A 256 -10.88 -3.44 13.78
CA PHE A 256 -11.32 -2.79 15.02
C PHE A 256 -10.11 -2.48 15.91
N LEU A 257 -10.07 -1.26 16.46
CA LEU A 257 -8.91 -0.85 17.26
C LEU A 257 -8.92 -1.46 18.66
N ILE A 258 -10.11 -1.68 19.24
CA ILE A 258 -10.27 -2.20 20.59
C ILE A 258 -11.03 -3.52 20.59
N ASP A 259 -10.80 -4.32 21.64
CA ASP A 259 -11.33 -5.67 21.77
C ASP A 259 -12.76 -5.76 22.33
N THR A 260 -13.32 -4.62 22.74
CA THR A 260 -14.66 -4.51 23.34
C THR A 260 -15.59 -3.59 22.56
N GLU A 261 -16.89 -3.81 22.69
CA GLU A 261 -17.92 -2.92 22.13
C GLU A 261 -18.14 -1.65 22.95
N SER A 262 -17.84 -1.70 24.24
CA SER A 262 -18.11 -0.62 25.19
C SER A 262 -16.93 -0.47 26.13
N TYR A 263 -16.51 0.77 26.31
CA TYR A 263 -15.45 1.15 27.23
C TYR A 263 -15.71 2.60 27.66
N ALA A 264 -16.03 2.77 28.93
CA ALA A 264 -16.46 4.06 29.44
C ALA A 264 -15.35 4.73 30.24
N ILE A 265 -15.13 6.02 29.95
CA ILE A 265 -14.11 6.85 30.58
C ILE A 265 -14.74 8.00 31.38
N PRO A 266 -14.17 8.37 32.54
CA PRO A 266 -13.14 7.60 33.26
C PRO A 266 -13.70 6.25 33.77
N GLU A 267 -12.84 5.24 33.96
CA GLU A 267 -13.28 3.90 34.40
C GLU A 267 -14.02 3.94 35.76
N VAL A 268 -13.58 4.85 36.65
CA VAL A 268 -14.26 5.15 37.91
C VAL A 268 -15.20 6.33 37.69
N ALA A 269 -16.50 6.09 37.84
CA ALA A 269 -17.58 7.04 37.55
C ALA A 269 -17.67 7.45 36.06
N PRO A 270 -18.06 6.50 35.18
CA PRO A 270 -18.09 6.72 33.74
C PRO A 270 -19.06 7.82 33.32
N VAL A 271 -18.61 8.69 32.41
CA VAL A 271 -19.40 9.81 31.85
C VAL A 271 -19.49 9.77 30.33
N TYR A 272 -18.68 8.96 29.67
CA TYR A 272 -18.67 8.81 28.21
C TYR A 272 -18.23 7.41 27.80
N ASP A 273 -19.03 6.73 26.96
CA ASP A 273 -18.67 5.43 26.36
C ASP A 273 -17.82 5.65 25.11
N ALA A 274 -16.52 5.85 25.33
CA ALA A 274 -15.54 6.03 24.26
C ALA A 274 -15.42 4.80 23.36
N GLY A 275 -15.53 3.60 23.93
CA GLY A 275 -15.48 2.35 23.18
C GLY A 275 -16.60 2.25 22.16
N ARG A 276 -17.84 2.53 22.57
CA ARG A 276 -18.98 2.54 21.65
C ARG A 276 -18.81 3.58 20.54
N ALA A 277 -18.45 4.80 20.91
CA ALA A 277 -18.29 5.89 19.95
C ALA A 277 -17.16 5.66 18.94
N LEU A 278 -16.03 5.08 19.38
CA LEU A 278 -14.95 4.64 18.50
C LEU A 278 -15.42 3.56 17.53
N ASN A 279 -16.09 2.52 18.04
CA ASN A 279 -16.66 1.45 17.22
C ASN A 279 -17.67 1.98 16.18
N ASP A 280 -18.49 2.96 16.56
CA ASP A 280 -19.44 3.63 15.65
C ASP A 280 -18.72 4.42 14.55
N LEU A 281 -17.67 5.17 14.90
CA LEU A 281 -16.84 5.87 13.91
C LEU A 281 -16.18 4.90 12.92
N GLN A 282 -15.65 3.78 13.40
CA GLN A 282 -15.01 2.78 12.53
C GLN A 282 -16.02 2.17 11.54
N ARG A 283 -17.25 1.87 11.99
CA ARG A 283 -18.33 1.40 11.10
C ARG A 283 -18.79 2.49 10.13
N LEU A 284 -18.90 3.74 10.58
CA LEU A 284 -19.25 4.88 9.72
C LEU A 284 -18.21 5.05 8.59
N GLY A 285 -16.92 4.91 8.91
CA GLY A 285 -15.84 4.94 7.94
C GLY A 285 -15.98 3.86 6.87
N ASP A 286 -16.22 2.61 7.29
CA ASP A 286 -16.43 1.49 6.36
C ASP A 286 -17.64 1.74 5.44
N ASP A 287 -18.79 2.10 6.03
CA ASP A 287 -20.04 2.34 5.29
C ASP A 287 -19.89 3.49 4.27
N LEU A 288 -19.23 4.60 4.67
CA LEU A 288 -18.99 5.71 3.76
C LEU A 288 -18.00 5.34 2.64
N GLN A 289 -16.90 4.64 2.93
CA GLN A 289 -15.94 4.24 1.90
C GLN A 289 -16.54 3.20 0.94
N ALA A 290 -17.26 2.20 1.46
CA ALA A 290 -17.98 1.21 0.65
C ALA A 290 -18.98 1.88 -0.30
N ARG A 291 -19.80 2.81 0.21
CA ARG A 291 -20.71 3.61 -0.63
C ARG A 291 -19.96 4.43 -1.67
N GLY A 292 -18.88 5.10 -1.27
CA GLY A 292 -18.07 5.92 -2.18
C GLY A 292 -17.48 5.10 -3.34
N VAL A 293 -17.00 3.88 -3.06
CA VAL A 293 -16.53 2.92 -4.07
C VAL A 293 -17.67 2.45 -4.98
N ALA A 294 -18.83 2.13 -4.41
CA ALA A 294 -20.00 1.74 -5.20
C ALA A 294 -20.49 2.87 -6.13
N GLU A 295 -20.48 4.11 -5.65
CA GLU A 295 -20.79 5.30 -6.45
C GLU A 295 -19.79 5.47 -7.61
N LEU A 296 -18.49 5.31 -7.36
CA LEU A 296 -17.47 5.39 -8.42
C LEU A 296 -17.72 4.37 -9.54
N ASN A 297 -17.97 3.11 -9.19
CA ASN A 297 -18.27 2.07 -10.17
C ASN A 297 -19.57 2.37 -10.95
N ALA A 298 -20.58 2.94 -10.29
CA ALA A 298 -21.82 3.34 -10.96
C ALA A 298 -21.62 4.52 -11.93
N GLU A 299 -20.72 5.45 -11.60
CA GLU A 299 -20.36 6.60 -12.45
C GLU A 299 -19.55 6.18 -13.69
N ASP A 300 -18.55 5.30 -13.52
CA ASP A 300 -17.62 4.91 -14.60
C ASP A 300 -18.23 3.86 -15.56
N GLY A 301 -19.25 3.13 -15.13
CA GLY A 301 -19.86 2.04 -15.93
C GLY A 301 -18.96 0.80 -16.08
N THR A 302 -17.80 0.82 -15.43
CA THR A 302 -16.87 -0.30 -15.22
C THR A 302 -16.79 -0.59 -13.71
N THR A 303 -16.11 -1.67 -13.31
CA THR A 303 -15.98 -2.04 -11.88
C THR A 303 -14.52 -2.17 -11.40
N PRO A 304 -13.66 -1.16 -11.64
CA PRO A 304 -12.25 -1.25 -11.25
C PRO A 304 -12.04 -1.04 -9.75
N TYR A 305 -13.00 -0.46 -9.02
CA TYR A 305 -12.82 -0.14 -7.61
C TYR A 305 -13.48 -1.19 -6.71
N HIS A 306 -12.73 -1.67 -5.72
CA HIS A 306 -13.15 -2.71 -4.78
C HIS A 306 -12.94 -2.23 -3.35
N PHE A 307 -13.95 -2.38 -2.50
CA PHE A 307 -13.82 -2.13 -1.07
C PHE A 307 -13.69 -3.47 -0.34
N VAL A 308 -12.60 -3.66 0.41
CA VAL A 308 -12.34 -4.89 1.17
C VAL A 308 -12.82 -4.70 2.61
N ASP A 309 -14.09 -5.01 2.85
CA ASP A 309 -14.76 -4.91 4.16
C ASP A 309 -14.53 -6.13 5.06
N THR A 310 -13.92 -7.19 4.52
CA THR A 310 -13.68 -8.46 5.21
C THR A 310 -12.50 -8.44 6.18
N VAL A 311 -11.71 -7.35 6.24
CA VAL A 311 -10.55 -7.23 7.14
C VAL A 311 -10.96 -7.45 8.59
N LYS A 312 -12.02 -6.78 9.06
CA LYS A 312 -12.52 -6.96 10.43
C LYS A 312 -12.90 -8.42 10.73
N ALA A 313 -13.51 -9.12 9.77
CA ALA A 313 -13.85 -10.53 9.94
C ALA A 313 -12.61 -11.43 9.98
N ALA A 314 -11.61 -11.17 9.13
CA ALA A 314 -10.33 -11.89 9.14
C ALA A 314 -9.55 -11.69 10.46
N TRP A 315 -9.77 -10.56 11.12
CA TRP A 315 -9.25 -10.25 12.46
C TRP A 315 -10.09 -10.85 13.60
N GLY A 316 -11.05 -11.75 13.31
CA GLY A 316 -11.92 -12.33 14.34
C GLY A 316 -12.91 -11.32 14.93
N GLY A 317 -13.27 -10.28 14.16
CA GLY A 317 -14.04 -9.15 14.65
C GLY A 317 -13.17 -8.27 15.55
N ARG A 318 -13.45 -8.30 16.85
CA ARG A 318 -12.73 -7.48 17.86
C ARG A 318 -11.71 -8.28 18.65
N VAL A 319 -11.71 -9.60 18.55
CA VAL A 319 -10.90 -10.49 19.41
C VAL A 319 -9.43 -10.09 19.49
N HIS A 320 -8.88 -9.51 18.41
CA HIS A 320 -7.48 -9.09 18.32
C HIS A 320 -7.25 -7.58 18.40
N GLY A 321 -8.25 -6.81 18.83
CA GLY A 321 -8.11 -5.40 19.17
C GLY A 321 -7.29 -5.19 20.45
N LEU A 322 -7.06 -3.94 20.81
CA LEU A 322 -6.42 -3.57 22.07
C LEU A 322 -7.43 -3.58 23.21
N ASP A 323 -7.02 -4.11 24.36
CA ASP A 323 -7.71 -3.88 25.63
C ASP A 323 -7.51 -2.40 26.03
N PRO A 324 -8.59 -1.59 26.08
CA PRO A 324 -8.48 -0.14 26.29
C PRO A 324 -8.31 0.25 27.77
N HIS A 325 -8.43 -0.71 28.70
CA HIS A 325 -8.39 -0.41 30.13
C HIS A 325 -7.02 0.10 30.60
N VAL A 326 -6.97 0.76 31.75
CA VAL A 326 -5.73 1.26 32.35
C VAL A 326 -4.78 0.12 32.70
N VAL A 327 -5.32 -0.98 33.22
CA VAL A 327 -4.61 -2.24 33.45
C VAL A 327 -5.06 -3.22 32.39
N ALA A 328 -4.38 -3.19 31.25
CA ALA A 328 -4.77 -3.93 30.05
C ALA A 328 -4.06 -5.29 29.92
N ASP A 329 -4.78 -6.31 29.43
CA ASP A 329 -4.21 -7.54 28.91
C ASP A 329 -4.25 -7.54 27.37
N ASN A 330 -3.11 -7.24 26.76
CA ASN A 330 -2.96 -7.22 25.30
C ASN A 330 -2.23 -8.46 24.76
N SER A 331 -2.22 -9.57 25.50
CA SER A 331 -1.50 -10.79 25.07
C SER A 331 -2.07 -11.43 23.79
N ALA A 332 -3.36 -11.20 23.50
CA ALA A 332 -4.04 -11.66 22.29
C ALA A 332 -4.15 -10.58 21.20
N ALA A 333 -3.70 -9.35 21.47
CA ALA A 333 -3.83 -8.25 20.52
C ALA A 333 -2.93 -8.48 19.30
N TRP A 334 -3.47 -8.20 18.11
CA TRP A 334 -2.68 -8.13 16.88
C TRP A 334 -2.27 -6.71 16.55
N LEU A 335 -2.40 -5.79 17.49
CA LEU A 335 -1.92 -4.42 17.42
C LEU A 335 -0.79 -4.24 18.43
N VAL A 336 0.23 -3.45 18.09
CA VAL A 336 1.32 -3.12 19.02
C VAL A 336 0.79 -2.18 20.11
N PRO A 337 0.76 -2.58 21.39
CA PRO A 337 0.24 -1.73 22.46
C PRO A 337 1.07 -0.46 22.66
N VAL A 338 0.43 0.63 23.07
CA VAL A 338 1.11 1.89 23.38
C VAL A 338 2.10 1.67 24.52
N GLY A 339 3.33 2.13 24.35
CA GLY A 339 4.38 2.00 25.37
C GLY A 339 5.05 0.63 25.44
N THR A 340 4.80 -0.25 24.46
CA THR A 340 5.49 -1.54 24.36
C THR A 340 7.02 -1.33 24.35
N PRO A 341 7.77 -1.91 25.30
CA PRO A 341 9.22 -1.73 25.37
C PRO A 341 9.93 -2.18 24.09
N GLY A 342 10.88 -1.38 23.61
CA GLY A 342 11.70 -1.69 22.44
C GLY A 342 11.01 -1.51 21.09
N ARG A 343 9.80 -0.96 21.06
CA ARG A 343 9.07 -0.60 19.83
C ARG A 343 9.12 0.90 19.58
N ASP A 344 9.18 1.29 18.31
CA ASP A 344 9.14 2.69 17.92
C ASP A 344 7.73 3.26 18.11
N VAL A 345 7.62 4.56 18.41
CA VAL A 345 6.31 5.22 18.62
C VAL A 345 5.41 5.10 17.40
N ALA A 346 5.99 5.10 16.20
CA ALA A 346 5.25 4.92 14.95
C ALA A 346 4.63 3.53 14.80
N GLU A 347 5.07 2.54 15.57
CA GLU A 347 4.52 1.18 15.56
C GLU A 347 3.30 1.04 16.45
N PHE A 348 3.15 1.89 17.47
CA PHE A 348 2.04 1.79 18.41
C PHE A 348 0.71 1.87 17.69
N VAL A 349 -0.25 1.07 18.15
CA VAL A 349 -1.59 0.90 17.59
C VAL A 349 -1.62 0.45 16.12
N HIS A 350 -0.53 -0.09 15.58
CA HIS A 350 -0.49 -0.66 14.24
C HIS A 350 -0.40 -2.19 14.30
N PRO A 351 -0.72 -2.89 13.20
CA PRO A 351 -0.71 -4.35 13.20
C PRO A 351 0.67 -4.92 13.52
N THR A 352 0.69 -5.95 14.36
CA THR A 352 1.79 -6.91 14.47
C THR A 352 1.81 -7.81 13.22
N GLN A 353 2.83 -8.65 13.06
CA GLN A 353 2.89 -9.58 11.91
C GLN A 353 1.62 -10.42 11.75
N ALA A 354 1.05 -10.95 12.84
CA ALA A 354 -0.19 -11.72 12.77
C ALA A 354 -1.39 -10.90 12.24
N GLY A 355 -1.46 -9.61 12.58
CA GLY A 355 -2.46 -8.69 12.04
C GLY A 355 -2.23 -8.38 10.56
N TRP A 356 -0.97 -8.21 10.14
CA TRP A 356 -0.62 -8.08 8.72
C TRP A 356 -1.00 -9.32 7.92
N ASP A 357 -0.73 -10.52 8.44
CA ASP A 357 -1.07 -11.79 7.82
C ASP A 357 -2.59 -11.97 7.66
N ALA A 358 -3.36 -11.56 8.68
CA ALA A 358 -4.83 -11.58 8.61
C ALA A 358 -5.38 -10.61 7.56
N THR A 359 -4.84 -9.39 7.49
CA THR A 359 -5.19 -8.41 6.46
C THR A 359 -4.81 -8.91 5.06
N ALA A 360 -3.64 -9.52 4.91
CA ALA A 360 -3.21 -10.15 3.66
C ALA A 360 -4.16 -11.30 3.26
N GLY A 361 -4.64 -12.09 4.21
CA GLY A 361 -5.65 -13.12 3.98
C GLY A 361 -6.97 -12.55 3.45
N ALA A 362 -7.49 -11.48 4.06
CA ALA A 362 -8.70 -10.80 3.59
C ALA A 362 -8.53 -10.26 2.16
N LEU A 363 -7.39 -9.60 1.88
CA LEU A 363 -7.11 -9.07 0.56
C LEU A 363 -6.93 -10.17 -0.49
N ARG A 364 -6.26 -11.27 -0.15
CA ARG A 364 -6.04 -12.39 -1.07
C ARG A 364 -7.37 -12.95 -1.58
N VAL A 365 -8.33 -13.17 -0.69
CA VAL A 365 -9.68 -13.61 -1.06
C VAL A 365 -10.36 -12.60 -2.00
N ALA A 366 -10.21 -11.30 -1.74
CA ALA A 366 -10.78 -10.27 -2.61
C ALA A 366 -10.13 -10.22 -4.02
N VAL A 367 -8.83 -10.51 -4.11
CA VAL A 367 -8.07 -10.51 -5.38
C VAL A 367 -8.31 -11.79 -6.18
N THR A 368 -8.42 -12.95 -5.54
CA THR A 368 -8.51 -14.24 -6.26
C THR A 368 -9.92 -14.77 -6.51
N GLY A 369 -10.94 -14.25 -5.78
CA GLY A 369 -12.28 -14.83 -5.75
C GLY A 369 -12.35 -16.16 -4.99
#